data_AF-L0AA32-F1
#
_entry.id   AF-L0AA32-F1
#
_cell.length_a   1.000
_cell.length_b   1.000
_cell.length_c   1.000
_cell.angle_alpha   90.00
_cell.angle_beta   90.00
_cell.angle_gamma   90.00
#
_symmetry.space_group_name_H-M   'P 1'
#
loop_
_entity.id
_entity.type
_entity.pdbx_description
1 polymer ?
#
loop_
_entity_poly.entity_id
_entity_poly.type
_entity_poly.pdbx_seq_one_letter_code
_entity_poly.pdbx_strand_id
1 'polypeptide(L)'
;MSKYKYFYIAFICCSLILLAIPIAFSASGTSKFIINQTTFNITPGKSVSEKFQLVLSSGTTWGTDIAVSPSVSGISITFNPSSGDPTFSGSFTISVSNNAKPGKYVFNVSATGDDPTTSPTSIIVYVSSPAISTTTTTTTTSTSSTTTTTTSTPTPVTTTTTTSTTKQGNYFVYVIAVLVILAIIIGGVLYYSKSANSVKYAVSSFSILSILISLYLIFFDSTLRSFASIHYYLLIIYTIILILINPLIYGKRLNIIYPIQAIISAIFFIGMLLDSLLGMPLSSIGDAGSSFSMNYFFGFGANSVSTFPISFSFSFLLILTFLILISSIIGIFKKNIK
;
A
#
# COMPACT_ATOMS: atom_id res chain seq x y z
N MET A 1 -9.99 -26.40 39.11
CA MET A 1 -9.61 -26.48 37.67
C MET A 1 -10.64 -25.90 36.69
N SER A 2 -11.94 -25.80 37.00
CA SER A 2 -12.96 -25.33 36.03
C SER A 2 -12.91 -23.82 35.68
N LYS A 3 -12.32 -22.97 36.52
CA LYS A 3 -12.37 -21.50 36.36
C LYS A 3 -11.47 -20.93 35.24
N TYR A 4 -10.54 -21.71 34.71
CA TYR A 4 -9.65 -21.27 33.62
C TYR A 4 -10.12 -21.73 32.23
N LYS A 5 -11.14 -22.61 32.16
CA LYS A 5 -11.66 -23.12 30.88
C LYS A 5 -12.17 -22.01 29.97
N TYR A 6 -12.91 -21.04 30.51
CA TYR A 6 -13.46 -19.93 29.71
C TYR A 6 -12.38 -18.98 29.18
N PHE A 7 -11.31 -18.76 29.94
CA PHE A 7 -10.19 -17.93 29.48
C PHE A 7 -9.40 -18.63 28.38
N TYR A 8 -9.21 -19.95 28.50
CA TYR A 8 -8.57 -20.77 27.48
C TYR A 8 -9.43 -20.87 26.21
N ILE A 9 -10.74 -21.00 26.35
CA ILE A 9 -11.70 -21.02 25.22
C ILE A 9 -11.79 -19.66 24.54
N ALA A 10 -11.82 -18.54 25.29
CA ALA A 10 -11.80 -17.21 24.71
C ALA A 10 -10.46 -16.91 24.01
N PHE A 11 -9.34 -17.37 24.60
CA PHE A 11 -8.03 -17.28 23.98
C PHE A 11 -7.96 -18.11 22.71
N ILE A 12 -8.38 -19.39 22.73
CA ILE A 12 -8.46 -20.26 21.56
C ILE A 12 -9.42 -19.71 20.50
N CYS A 13 -10.58 -19.19 20.87
CA CYS A 13 -11.51 -18.56 19.93
C CYS A 13 -10.91 -17.30 19.32
N CYS A 14 -10.21 -16.46 20.10
CA CYS A 14 -9.50 -15.30 19.57
C CYS A 14 -8.36 -15.74 18.64
N SER A 15 -7.58 -16.77 19.01
CA SER A 15 -6.54 -17.40 18.18
C SER A 15 -7.08 -18.08 16.92
N LEU A 16 -8.28 -18.68 16.98
CA LEU A 16 -8.95 -19.30 15.83
C LEU A 16 -9.59 -18.26 14.92
N ILE A 17 -10.14 -17.18 15.48
CA ILE A 17 -10.57 -16.01 14.71
C ILE A 17 -9.34 -15.37 14.03
N LEU A 18 -8.17 -15.41 14.67
CA LEU A 18 -6.88 -14.98 14.11
C LEU A 18 -6.32 -15.90 13.02
N LEU A 19 -6.60 -17.21 13.09
CA LEU A 19 -6.30 -18.18 12.03
C LEU A 19 -7.34 -18.19 10.90
N ALA A 20 -8.55 -17.68 11.17
CA ALA A 20 -9.64 -17.54 10.20
C ALA A 20 -9.64 -16.19 9.50
N ILE A 21 -8.76 -15.26 9.89
CA ILE A 21 -8.40 -14.15 9.02
C ILE A 21 -7.83 -14.82 7.79
N PRO A 22 -8.42 -14.62 6.60
CA PRO A 22 -7.85 -15.20 5.41
C PRO A 22 -6.39 -14.80 5.45
N ILE A 23 -5.52 -15.81 5.40
CA ILE A 23 -4.22 -15.62 4.78
C ILE A 23 -4.63 -15.14 3.40
N ALA A 24 -4.81 -13.82 3.26
CA ALA A 24 -4.96 -13.17 2.00
C ALA A 24 -3.57 -13.39 1.43
N PHE A 25 -3.43 -14.54 0.76
CA PHE A 25 -2.38 -14.77 -0.18
C PHE A 25 -2.29 -13.45 -0.91
N SER A 26 -1.19 -12.71 -0.71
CA SER A 26 -0.85 -11.62 -1.61
C SER A 26 -1.05 -12.23 -2.97
N ALA A 27 -2.05 -11.72 -3.70
CA ALA A 27 -2.42 -12.30 -4.96
C ALA A 27 -1.16 -12.19 -5.82
N SER A 28 -0.45 -13.30 -6.00
CA SER A 28 0.82 -13.30 -6.71
C SER A 28 0.54 -13.99 -8.01
N GLY A 29 0.16 -13.19 -8.99
CA GLY A 29 -0.06 -13.69 -10.33
C GLY A 29 0.93 -13.13 -11.32
N THR A 30 0.90 -13.72 -12.51
CA THR A 30 1.55 -13.15 -13.67
C THR A 30 0.49 -13.05 -14.74
N SER A 31 0.51 -11.97 -15.52
CA SER A 31 -0.45 -11.78 -16.61
C SER A 31 0.25 -11.77 -17.97
N LYS A 32 -0.50 -12.07 -19.02
CA LYS A 32 -0.05 -12.00 -20.40
C LYS A 32 -0.94 -11.05 -21.18
N PHE A 33 -0.31 -10.06 -21.79
CA PHE A 33 -0.96 -9.11 -22.68
C PHE A 33 -1.06 -9.69 -24.09
N ILE A 34 -2.27 -9.67 -24.66
CA ILE A 34 -2.57 -10.22 -25.98
C ILE A 34 -3.20 -9.13 -26.84
N ILE A 35 -2.58 -8.85 -27.99
CA ILE A 35 -3.08 -7.95 -29.04
C ILE A 35 -2.89 -8.58 -30.40
N ASN A 36 -3.81 -8.31 -31.33
CA ASN A 36 -3.78 -8.89 -32.67
C ASN A 36 -2.68 -8.26 -33.54
N GLN A 37 -2.48 -6.96 -33.39
CA GLN A 37 -1.56 -6.17 -34.18
C GLN A 37 -0.66 -5.34 -33.28
N THR A 38 0.64 -5.44 -33.51
CA THR A 38 1.67 -4.70 -32.77
C THR A 38 2.24 -3.53 -33.57
N THR A 39 2.01 -3.46 -34.88
CA THR A 39 2.61 -2.44 -35.76
C THR A 39 1.55 -1.59 -36.43
N PHE A 40 1.62 -0.26 -36.26
CA PHE A 40 0.63 0.69 -36.76
C PHE A 40 1.28 1.76 -37.63
N ASN A 41 0.70 2.05 -38.79
CA ASN A 41 1.09 3.17 -39.65
C ASN A 41 0.03 4.27 -39.51
N ILE A 42 0.39 5.38 -38.88
CA ILE A 42 -0.56 6.44 -38.53
C ILE A 42 -0.05 7.78 -39.06
N THR A 43 -0.89 8.49 -39.80
CA THR A 43 -0.59 9.86 -40.25
C THR A 43 -0.82 10.87 -39.11
N PRO A 44 -0.01 11.94 -39.00
CA PRO A 44 -0.27 13.02 -38.05
C PRO A 44 -1.72 13.51 -38.07
N GLY A 45 -2.32 13.69 -36.90
CA GLY A 45 -3.72 14.09 -36.73
C GLY A 45 -4.73 12.95 -36.76
N LYS A 46 -4.29 11.69 -36.92
CA LYS A 46 -5.16 10.52 -36.92
C LYS A 46 -5.00 9.69 -35.66
N SER A 47 -6.01 8.86 -35.41
CA SER A 47 -6.02 7.85 -34.37
C SER A 47 -6.47 6.50 -34.92
N VAL A 48 -6.06 5.44 -34.25
CA VAL A 48 -6.49 4.06 -34.52
C VAL A 48 -6.89 3.40 -33.21
N SER A 49 -7.91 2.56 -33.24
CA SER A 49 -8.33 1.78 -32.08
C SER A 49 -8.24 0.29 -32.38
N GLU A 50 -7.75 -0.49 -31.42
CA GLU A 50 -7.56 -1.93 -31.52
C GLU A 50 -8.00 -2.61 -30.22
N LYS A 51 -8.41 -3.87 -30.32
CA LYS A 51 -8.82 -4.68 -29.16
C LYS A 51 -7.61 -5.28 -28.46
N PHE A 52 -7.72 -5.46 -27.14
CA PHE A 52 -6.73 -6.19 -26.35
C PHE A 52 -7.41 -7.15 -25.39
N GLN A 53 -6.64 -8.13 -24.92
CA GLN A 53 -7.01 -9.02 -23.83
C GLN A 53 -5.82 -9.14 -22.87
N LEU A 54 -6.10 -9.05 -21.57
CA LEU A 54 -5.12 -9.33 -20.52
C LEU A 54 -5.56 -10.62 -19.80
N VAL A 55 -4.74 -11.66 -19.91
CA VAL A 55 -5.06 -13.01 -19.40
C VAL A 55 -4.19 -13.33 -18.18
N LEU A 56 -4.77 -13.92 -17.15
CA LEU A 56 -4.00 -14.46 -16.03
C LEU A 56 -3.19 -15.67 -16.51
N SER A 57 -1.86 -15.60 -16.37
CA SER A 57 -0.93 -16.67 -16.71
C SER A 57 -0.68 -17.62 -15.54
N SER A 58 -0.64 -17.10 -14.31
CA SER A 58 -0.50 -17.89 -13.08
C SER A 58 -1.04 -17.12 -11.88
N GLY A 59 -1.32 -17.80 -10.76
CA GLY A 59 -1.64 -17.16 -9.48
C GLY A 59 -3.12 -16.85 -9.26
N THR A 60 -3.37 -15.83 -8.46
CA THR A 60 -4.71 -15.27 -8.17
C THR A 60 -4.70 -13.80 -8.53
N THR A 61 -5.83 -13.26 -8.96
CA THR A 61 -5.90 -11.90 -9.52
C THR A 61 -6.36 -10.87 -8.52
N TRP A 62 -5.70 -9.71 -8.53
CA TRP A 62 -6.19 -8.51 -7.84
C TRP A 62 -5.54 -7.25 -8.43
N GLY A 63 -6.34 -6.25 -8.80
CA GLY A 63 -5.90 -4.87 -8.97
C GLY A 63 -4.79 -4.68 -9.99
N THR A 64 -5.00 -5.11 -11.23
CA THR A 64 -4.00 -4.94 -12.30
C THR A 64 -4.22 -3.65 -13.08
N ASP A 65 -3.15 -2.87 -13.26
CA ASP A 65 -3.12 -1.67 -14.10
C ASP A 65 -2.31 -1.92 -15.38
N ILE A 66 -2.68 -1.27 -16.49
CA ILE A 66 -1.91 -1.31 -17.74
C ILE A 66 -0.99 -0.10 -17.81
N ALA A 67 0.31 -0.34 -17.92
CA ALA A 67 1.34 0.69 -18.07
C ALA A 67 1.95 0.69 -19.48
N VAL A 68 2.30 1.89 -19.97
CA VAL A 68 2.95 2.11 -21.26
C VAL A 68 4.24 2.91 -21.05
N SER A 69 5.34 2.48 -21.68
CA SER A 69 6.61 3.19 -21.64
C SER A 69 7.40 3.05 -22.95
N PRO A 70 8.20 4.03 -23.37
CA PRO A 70 8.31 5.38 -22.81
C PRO A 70 7.12 6.25 -23.19
N SER A 71 6.94 7.38 -22.50
CA SER A 71 6.06 8.46 -22.96
C SER A 71 6.76 9.25 -24.06
N VAL A 72 6.07 9.50 -25.18
CA VAL A 72 6.62 10.20 -26.35
C VAL A 72 5.75 11.41 -26.67
N SER A 73 6.35 12.59 -26.75
CA SER A 73 5.62 13.81 -27.09
C SER A 73 4.94 13.68 -28.46
N GLY A 74 3.64 13.97 -28.50
CA GLY A 74 2.83 13.93 -29.70
C GLY A 74 2.22 12.56 -30.04
N ILE A 75 2.45 11.52 -29.24
CA ILE A 75 1.80 10.21 -29.38
C ILE A 75 1.22 9.79 -28.03
N SER A 76 -0.06 9.44 -27.99
CA SER A 76 -0.73 8.93 -26.77
C SER A 76 -1.35 7.57 -27.02
N ILE A 77 -1.18 6.64 -26.06
CA ILE A 77 -1.82 5.33 -26.06
C ILE A 77 -2.70 5.24 -24.81
N THR A 78 -4.01 5.10 -24.99
CA THR A 78 -4.99 5.07 -23.90
C THR A 78 -5.80 3.78 -23.92
N PHE A 79 -5.97 3.14 -22.76
CA PHE A 79 -6.70 1.88 -22.59
C PHE A 79 -8.08 2.10 -21.97
N ASN A 80 -9.07 1.33 -22.42
CA ASN A 80 -10.40 1.28 -21.84
C ASN A 80 -10.91 -0.18 -21.77
N PRO A 81 -11.00 -0.79 -20.57
CA PRO A 81 -10.55 -0.24 -19.29
C PRO A 81 -9.01 -0.20 -19.20
N SER A 82 -8.46 0.71 -18.38
CA SER A 82 -7.01 0.78 -18.11
C SER A 82 -6.59 -0.09 -16.92
N SER A 83 -7.55 -0.62 -16.17
CA SER A 83 -7.33 -1.44 -14.99
C SER A 83 -8.46 -2.44 -14.77
N GLY A 84 -8.18 -3.50 -14.03
CA GLY A 84 -9.14 -4.57 -13.71
C GLY A 84 -8.44 -5.84 -13.24
N ASP A 85 -9.24 -6.85 -12.88
CA ASP A 85 -8.71 -8.16 -12.50
C ASP A 85 -8.65 -9.06 -13.75
N PRO A 86 -7.50 -9.65 -14.11
CA PRO A 86 -7.43 -10.63 -15.19
C PRO A 86 -8.38 -11.81 -14.93
N THR A 87 -9.00 -12.42 -15.94
CA THR A 87 -8.92 -12.09 -17.35
C THR A 87 -9.92 -10.99 -17.72
N PHE A 88 -9.45 -9.90 -18.33
CA PHE A 88 -10.31 -8.85 -18.86
C PHE A 88 -9.92 -8.45 -20.29
N SER A 89 -10.80 -7.73 -20.97
CA SER A 89 -10.63 -7.32 -22.36
C SER A 89 -11.15 -5.91 -22.55
N GLY A 90 -10.63 -5.23 -23.57
CA GLY A 90 -11.02 -3.86 -23.86
C GLY A 90 -10.52 -3.40 -25.22
N SER A 91 -10.48 -2.09 -25.36
CA SER A 91 -9.92 -1.41 -26.52
C SER A 91 -8.86 -0.42 -26.08
N PHE A 92 -7.82 -0.26 -26.88
CA PHE A 92 -6.91 0.88 -26.74
C PHE A 92 -6.98 1.76 -27.98
N THR A 93 -6.61 3.02 -27.80
CA THR A 93 -6.55 4.02 -28.87
C THR A 93 -5.16 4.61 -28.91
N ILE A 94 -4.53 4.58 -30.09
CA ILE A 94 -3.29 5.31 -30.37
C ILE A 94 -3.69 6.59 -31.11
N SER A 95 -3.32 7.74 -30.57
CA SER A 95 -3.55 9.05 -31.21
C SER A 95 -2.22 9.72 -31.50
N VAL A 96 -2.06 10.20 -32.74
CA VAL A 96 -0.87 10.91 -33.20
C VAL A 96 -1.23 12.37 -33.45
N SER A 97 -0.59 13.29 -32.74
CA SER A 97 -0.81 14.73 -32.89
C SER A 97 -0.35 15.23 -34.27
N ASN A 98 -0.89 16.37 -34.71
CA ASN A 98 -0.47 17.01 -35.97
C ASN A 98 1.02 17.40 -36.00
N ASN A 99 1.62 17.61 -34.82
CA ASN A 99 3.02 18.05 -34.69
C ASN A 99 3.98 16.88 -34.42
N ALA A 100 3.48 15.64 -34.42
CA ALA A 100 4.32 14.46 -34.23
C ALA A 100 5.33 14.36 -35.39
N LYS A 101 6.60 14.18 -35.05
CA LYS A 101 7.64 14.03 -36.06
C LYS A 101 7.47 12.69 -36.79
N PRO A 102 7.71 12.64 -38.10
CA PRO A 102 7.76 11.36 -38.81
C PRO A 102 8.86 10.47 -38.25
N GLY A 103 8.59 9.17 -38.11
CA GLY A 103 9.57 8.24 -37.53
C GLY A 103 8.95 6.95 -37.02
N LYS A 104 9.83 6.06 -36.53
CA LYS A 104 9.47 4.81 -35.86
C LYS A 104 9.54 5.01 -34.35
N TYR A 105 8.47 4.69 -33.66
CA TYR A 105 8.33 4.76 -32.21
C TYR A 105 8.03 3.37 -31.66
N VAL A 106 8.65 3.00 -30.55
CA VAL A 106 8.45 1.69 -29.91
C VAL A 106 8.01 1.91 -28.47
N PHE A 107 6.89 1.31 -28.10
CA PHE A 107 6.29 1.38 -26.78
C PHE A 107 6.20 -0.04 -26.20
N ASN A 108 6.57 -0.21 -24.95
CA ASN A 108 6.37 -1.42 -24.17
C ASN A 108 5.11 -1.26 -23.33
N VAL A 109 4.20 -2.23 -23.47
CA VAL A 109 2.97 -2.34 -22.70
C VAL A 109 3.11 -3.53 -21.75
N SER A 110 2.84 -3.30 -20.48
CA SER A 110 2.89 -4.33 -19.43
C SER A 110 1.79 -4.10 -18.42
N ALA A 111 1.27 -5.18 -17.84
CA ALA A 111 0.55 -5.11 -16.60
C ALA A 111 1.49 -4.78 -15.43
N THR A 112 1.00 -3.94 -14.53
CA THR A 112 1.64 -3.57 -13.26
C THR A 112 0.65 -3.78 -12.11
N GLY A 113 1.13 -3.78 -10.87
CA GLY A 113 0.34 -4.13 -9.69
C GLY A 113 0.68 -5.55 -9.23
N ASP A 114 -0.33 -6.28 -8.77
CA ASP A 114 -0.13 -7.60 -8.15
C ASP A 114 0.04 -8.76 -9.16
N ASP A 115 -0.36 -8.55 -10.42
CA ASP A 115 -0.22 -9.51 -11.52
C ASP A 115 0.70 -9.01 -12.66
N PRO A 116 1.99 -8.71 -12.40
CA PRO A 116 2.86 -8.09 -13.39
C PRO A 116 3.05 -8.99 -14.62
N THR A 117 3.13 -8.37 -15.80
CA THR A 117 3.48 -9.08 -17.02
C THR A 117 4.97 -9.41 -17.03
N THR A 118 5.32 -10.69 -17.17
CA THR A 118 6.73 -11.16 -17.20
C THR A 118 7.43 -10.85 -18.53
N SER A 119 6.67 -10.64 -19.60
CA SER A 119 7.18 -10.28 -20.93
C SER A 119 6.34 -9.14 -21.53
N PRO A 120 6.79 -7.87 -21.39
CA PRO A 120 6.09 -6.72 -21.96
C PRO A 120 5.88 -6.89 -23.47
N THR A 121 4.73 -6.45 -23.97
CA THR A 121 4.41 -6.47 -25.40
C THR A 121 4.81 -5.16 -26.05
N SER A 122 5.59 -5.23 -27.13
CA SER A 122 6.00 -4.03 -27.86
C SER A 122 4.99 -3.61 -28.93
N ILE A 123 4.52 -2.37 -28.87
CA ILE A 123 3.73 -1.68 -29.89
C ILE A 123 4.67 -0.75 -30.67
N ILE A 124 4.69 -0.90 -32.00
CA ILE A 124 5.47 -0.10 -32.94
C ILE A 124 4.53 0.84 -33.68
N VAL A 125 4.80 2.14 -33.62
CA VAL A 125 4.05 3.17 -34.34
C VAL A 125 4.96 3.85 -35.34
N TYR A 126 4.61 3.76 -36.63
CA TYR A 126 5.23 4.53 -37.69
C TYR A 126 4.38 5.76 -37.97
N VAL A 127 4.96 6.93 -37.71
CA VAL A 127 4.36 8.21 -38.06
C VAL A 127 4.80 8.59 -39.48
N SER A 128 3.85 8.63 -40.41
CA SER A 128 4.14 9.00 -41.80
C SER A 128 4.43 10.50 -41.90
N SER A 129 5.26 10.92 -42.87
CA SER A 129 5.35 12.34 -43.22
C SER A 129 3.96 12.83 -43.63
N PRO A 130 3.52 14.02 -43.17
CA PRO A 130 2.32 14.63 -43.76
C PRO A 130 2.55 14.72 -45.27
N ALA A 131 1.56 14.28 -46.05
CA ALA A 131 1.59 14.51 -47.49
C ALA A 131 1.70 16.03 -47.68
N ILE A 132 2.78 16.48 -48.33
CA ILE A 132 2.95 17.89 -48.67
C ILE A 132 1.81 18.20 -49.64
N SER A 133 0.75 18.83 -49.15
CA SER A 133 -0.28 19.39 -50.02
C SER A 133 0.31 20.67 -50.59
N THR A 134 0.90 20.56 -51.78
CA THR A 134 1.40 21.69 -52.54
C THR A 134 0.22 22.57 -52.92
N THR A 135 -0.14 23.50 -52.04
CA THR A 135 -1.06 24.57 -52.39
C THR A 135 -0.26 25.58 -53.19
N THR A 136 -0.32 25.50 -54.52
CA THR A 136 0.29 26.48 -55.43
C THR A 136 -0.40 27.83 -55.20
N THR A 137 0.20 28.64 -54.33
CA THR A 137 -0.19 30.05 -54.14
C THR A 137 0.71 30.87 -55.05
N THR A 138 0.17 31.36 -56.16
CA THR A 138 0.85 32.30 -57.06
C THR A 138 0.94 33.65 -56.35
N THR A 139 2.07 33.94 -55.70
CA THR A 139 2.33 35.23 -55.05
C THR A 139 3.43 35.97 -55.80
N THR A 140 3.07 37.13 -56.35
CA THR A 140 3.92 38.05 -57.07
C THR A 140 4.93 38.74 -56.15
N THR A 141 6.15 38.88 -56.65
CA THR A 141 7.38 39.45 -56.08
C THR A 141 7.24 40.79 -55.36
N SER A 142 7.94 40.96 -54.24
CA SER A 142 8.65 42.21 -53.87
C SER A 142 9.71 41.94 -52.81
N THR A 143 10.96 42.21 -53.20
CA THR A 143 12.21 42.08 -52.46
C THR A 143 12.29 43.09 -51.32
N SER A 144 12.54 42.63 -50.09
CA SER A 144 13.31 43.39 -49.10
C SER A 144 13.75 42.49 -47.94
N SER A 145 15.06 42.43 -47.76
CA SER A 145 15.78 41.66 -46.75
C SER A 145 15.66 42.31 -45.37
N THR A 146 15.15 41.56 -44.39
CA THR A 146 15.41 41.86 -42.97
C THR A 146 15.45 40.56 -42.19
N THR A 147 16.65 40.22 -41.71
CA THR A 147 16.92 39.08 -40.84
C THR A 147 16.40 39.40 -39.44
N THR A 148 15.39 38.69 -38.96
CA THR A 148 14.94 38.76 -37.56
C THR A 148 15.05 37.37 -36.94
N THR A 149 16.01 37.22 -36.03
CA THR A 149 16.22 36.04 -35.21
C THR A 149 15.17 35.99 -34.11
N THR A 150 14.14 35.15 -34.26
CA THR A 150 13.17 34.87 -33.19
C THR A 150 13.62 33.66 -32.39
N THR A 151 14.14 33.91 -31.19
CA THR A 151 14.41 32.92 -30.16
C THR A 151 13.08 32.45 -29.56
N SER A 152 12.61 31.26 -29.93
CA SER A 152 11.43 30.64 -29.34
C SER A 152 11.76 30.01 -27.99
N THR A 153 11.38 30.70 -26.91
CA THR A 153 11.39 30.17 -25.54
C THR A 153 10.40 29.00 -25.43
N PRO A 154 10.83 27.79 -24.98
CA PRO A 154 9.91 26.67 -24.83
C PRO A 154 8.93 26.93 -23.68
N THR A 155 7.64 26.96 -24.00
CA THR A 155 6.55 27.01 -23.03
C THR A 155 6.55 25.72 -22.19
N PRO A 156 6.35 25.78 -20.86
CA PRO A 156 6.30 24.59 -20.01
C PRO A 156 5.13 23.72 -20.45
N VAL A 157 5.40 22.50 -20.90
CA VAL A 157 4.37 21.50 -21.15
C VAL A 157 3.84 21.04 -19.80
N THR A 158 2.67 21.54 -19.42
CA THR A 158 1.94 21.06 -18.24
C THR A 158 1.40 19.66 -18.53
N THR A 159 2.18 18.65 -18.17
CA THR A 159 1.74 17.25 -18.13
C THR A 159 0.60 17.14 -17.13
N THR A 160 -0.63 17.12 -17.62
CA THR A 160 -1.81 16.91 -16.80
C THR A 160 -1.93 15.41 -16.54
N THR A 161 -1.30 14.95 -15.46
CA THR A 161 -1.50 13.59 -14.95
C THR A 161 -2.91 13.50 -14.38
N THR A 162 -3.85 12.95 -15.15
CA THR A 162 -5.19 12.60 -14.66
C THR A 162 -5.07 11.43 -13.69
N THR A 163 -4.85 11.72 -12.41
CA THR A 163 -5.03 10.77 -11.32
C THR A 163 -6.53 10.51 -11.15
N SER A 164 -6.99 9.34 -11.59
CA SER A 164 -8.32 8.85 -11.26
C SER A 164 -8.39 8.63 -9.75
N THR A 165 -8.98 9.59 -9.03
CA THR A 165 -9.23 9.48 -7.60
C THR A 165 -10.35 8.47 -7.36
N THR A 166 -10.01 7.18 -7.30
CA THR A 166 -10.89 6.21 -6.65
C THR A 166 -11.06 6.66 -5.21
N LYS A 167 -12.31 6.76 -4.77
CA LYS A 167 -12.67 7.21 -3.42
C LYS A 167 -12.20 6.15 -2.42
N GLN A 168 -10.94 6.25 -2.01
CA GLN A 168 -10.30 5.32 -1.09
C GLN A 168 -11.04 5.36 0.26
N GLY A 169 -11.59 4.22 0.68
CA GLY A 169 -12.31 4.11 1.94
C GLY A 169 -11.37 4.40 3.11
N ASN A 170 -11.80 5.23 4.06
CA ASN A 170 -11.02 5.50 5.25
C ASN A 170 -11.14 4.33 6.24
N TYR A 171 -10.22 3.36 6.14
CA TYR A 171 -10.21 2.15 6.98
C TYR A 171 -9.84 2.42 8.44
N PHE A 172 -9.18 3.55 8.73
CA PHE A 172 -8.73 3.89 10.08
C PHE A 172 -9.86 3.99 11.10
N VAL A 173 -11.02 4.55 10.70
CA VAL A 173 -12.20 4.66 11.57
C VAL A 173 -12.64 3.29 12.06
N TYR A 174 -12.57 2.26 11.21
CA TYR A 174 -12.92 0.89 11.57
C TYR A 174 -11.90 0.30 12.54
N VAL A 175 -10.59 0.54 12.33
CA VAL A 175 -9.54 0.08 13.26
C VAL A 175 -9.72 0.69 14.65
N ILE A 176 -9.97 2.00 14.74
CA ILE A 176 -10.24 2.67 16.02
C ILE A 176 -11.52 2.15 16.69
N ALA A 177 -12.60 1.93 15.93
CA ALA A 177 -13.83 1.36 16.46
C ALA A 177 -13.61 -0.04 17.05
N VAL A 178 -12.88 -0.90 16.33
CA VAL A 178 -12.51 -2.25 16.80
C VAL A 178 -11.64 -2.18 18.06
N LEU A 179 -10.64 -1.28 18.11
CA LEU A 179 -9.80 -1.04 19.28
C LEU A 179 -10.62 -0.72 20.53
N VAL A 180 -11.56 0.22 20.42
CA VAL A 180 -12.41 0.65 21.54
C VAL A 180 -13.31 -0.49 22.01
N ILE A 181 -13.95 -1.21 21.09
CA ILE A 181 -14.82 -2.36 21.42
C ILE A 181 -14.01 -3.45 22.13
N LEU A 182 -12.85 -3.83 21.61
CA LEU A 182 -11.99 -4.85 22.21
C LEU A 182 -11.50 -4.43 23.60
N ALA A 183 -11.12 -3.17 23.80
CA ALA A 183 -10.70 -2.69 25.11
C ALA A 183 -11.82 -2.69 26.14
N ILE A 184 -13.07 -2.36 25.76
CA ILE A 184 -14.21 -2.44 26.67
C ILE A 184 -14.49 -3.90 27.04
N ILE A 185 -14.53 -4.81 26.07
CA ILE A 185 -14.83 -6.23 26.30
C ILE A 185 -13.73 -6.89 27.14
N ILE A 186 -12.48 -6.82 26.68
CA ILE A 186 -11.34 -7.47 27.34
C ILE A 186 -11.05 -6.79 28.67
N GLY A 187 -11.05 -5.44 28.69
CA GLY A 187 -10.87 -4.67 29.92
C GLY A 187 -11.92 -4.99 30.96
N GLY A 188 -13.20 -5.06 30.57
CA GLY A 188 -14.31 -5.45 31.45
C GLY A 188 -14.14 -6.87 32.00
N VAL A 189 -13.89 -7.86 31.12
CA VAL A 189 -13.67 -9.26 31.54
C VAL A 189 -12.48 -9.37 32.49
N LEU A 190 -11.36 -8.71 32.17
CA LEU A 190 -10.17 -8.73 33.01
C LEU A 190 -10.39 -7.99 34.32
N TYR A 191 -11.12 -6.87 34.34
CA TYR A 191 -11.44 -6.09 35.53
C TYR A 191 -12.33 -6.89 36.50
N TYR A 192 -13.39 -7.53 36.01
CA TYR A 192 -14.30 -8.33 36.85
C TYR A 192 -13.77 -9.72 37.23
N SER A 193 -12.69 -10.22 36.60
CA SER A 193 -12.09 -11.51 36.96
C SER A 193 -11.59 -11.53 38.41
N LYS A 194 -12.04 -12.47 39.25
CA LYS A 194 -11.52 -12.61 40.63
C LYS A 194 -10.04 -13.03 40.70
N SER A 195 -9.47 -13.54 39.61
CA SER A 195 -8.10 -14.07 39.62
C SER A 195 -7.09 -13.05 39.12
N ALA A 196 -6.14 -12.68 39.97
CA ALA A 196 -4.97 -11.86 39.58
C ALA A 196 -4.12 -12.56 38.51
N ASN A 197 -4.19 -13.89 38.40
CA ASN A 197 -3.46 -14.63 37.38
C ASN A 197 -4.05 -14.44 35.99
N SER A 198 -5.36 -14.13 35.85
CA SER A 198 -5.96 -13.86 34.53
C SER A 198 -5.28 -12.69 33.82
N VAL A 199 -4.95 -11.62 34.56
CA VAL A 199 -4.25 -10.47 33.99
C VAL A 199 -2.83 -10.84 33.57
N LYS A 200 -2.10 -11.64 34.38
CA LYS A 200 -0.77 -12.15 34.02
C LYS A 200 -0.79 -12.90 32.69
N TYR A 201 -1.71 -13.85 32.55
CA TYR A 201 -1.84 -14.64 31.34
C TYR A 201 -2.24 -13.78 30.14
N ALA A 202 -3.18 -12.84 30.31
CA ALA A 202 -3.58 -11.91 29.25
C ALA A 202 -2.38 -11.11 28.72
N VAL A 203 -1.66 -10.41 29.62
CA VAL A 203 -0.51 -9.59 29.25
C VAL A 203 0.56 -10.43 28.57
N SER A 204 0.87 -11.61 29.12
CA SER A 204 1.89 -12.48 28.54
C SER A 204 1.50 -13.02 27.16
N SER A 205 0.25 -13.47 27.00
CA SER A 205 -0.28 -13.95 25.73
C SER A 205 -0.26 -12.87 24.64
N PHE A 206 -0.74 -11.66 24.95
CA PHE A 206 -0.70 -10.55 23.99
C PHE A 206 0.74 -10.13 23.66
N SER A 207 1.65 -10.17 24.64
CA SER A 207 3.07 -9.87 24.41
C SER A 207 3.73 -10.87 23.48
N ILE A 208 3.48 -12.18 23.66
CA ILE A 208 4.01 -13.22 22.77
C ILE A 208 3.51 -13.01 21.34
N LEU A 209 2.21 -12.76 21.19
CA LEU A 209 1.64 -12.55 19.87
C LEU A 209 2.17 -11.27 19.21
N SER A 210 2.34 -10.20 19.97
CA SER A 210 2.96 -8.96 19.52
C SER A 210 4.41 -9.18 19.08
N ILE A 211 5.21 -9.97 19.81
CA ILE A 211 6.57 -10.35 19.40
C ILE A 211 6.56 -11.07 18.04
N LEU A 212 5.66 -12.03 17.84
CA LEU A 212 5.58 -12.79 16.58
C LEU A 212 5.26 -11.88 15.38
N ILE A 213 4.31 -10.95 15.55
CA ILE A 213 3.93 -10.01 14.48
C ILE A 213 5.03 -9.00 14.22
N SER A 214 5.68 -8.49 15.26
CA SER A 214 6.80 -7.56 15.09
C SER A 214 7.96 -8.25 14.36
N LEU A 215 8.28 -9.50 14.69
CA LEU A 215 9.28 -10.27 13.94
C LEU A 215 8.88 -10.45 12.48
N TYR A 216 7.61 -10.75 12.19
CA TYR A 216 7.11 -10.82 10.82
C TYR A 216 7.34 -9.51 10.06
N LEU A 217 6.94 -8.37 10.62
CA LEU A 217 7.15 -7.06 10.01
C LEU A 217 8.64 -6.75 9.80
N ILE A 218 9.51 -7.07 10.77
CA ILE A 218 10.96 -6.87 10.67
C ILE A 218 11.54 -7.62 9.46
N PHE A 219 11.14 -8.87 9.25
CA PHE A 219 11.68 -9.72 8.18
C PHE A 219 11.04 -9.46 6.81
N PHE A 220 9.73 -9.24 6.75
CA PHE A 220 8.99 -9.24 5.48
C PHE A 220 8.67 -7.85 4.94
N ASP A 221 8.70 -6.79 5.77
CA ASP A 221 8.41 -5.44 5.30
C ASP A 221 9.67 -4.74 4.77
N SER A 222 9.90 -4.85 3.46
CA SER A 222 10.98 -4.13 2.78
C SER A 222 10.77 -2.62 2.77
N THR A 223 9.54 -2.14 2.66
CA THR A 223 9.22 -0.71 2.64
C THR A 223 9.64 -0.06 3.95
N LEU A 224 9.29 -0.68 5.08
CA LEU A 224 9.66 -0.17 6.40
C LEU A 224 11.18 -0.04 6.55
N ARG A 225 11.95 -1.03 6.06
CA ARG A 225 13.42 -1.01 6.09
C ARG A 225 14.02 0.07 5.21
N SER A 226 13.48 0.24 4.00
CA SER A 226 14.04 1.16 3.01
C SER A 226 13.68 2.61 3.25
N PHE A 227 12.47 2.88 3.75
CA PHE A 227 11.92 4.23 3.76
C PHE A 227 11.57 4.76 5.15
N ALA A 228 11.41 3.89 6.16
CA ALA A 228 11.02 4.26 7.51
C ALA A 228 11.97 3.68 8.57
N SER A 229 13.28 3.90 8.36
CA SER A 229 14.34 3.29 9.16
C SER A 229 14.22 3.55 10.67
N ILE A 230 13.81 4.74 11.11
CA ILE A 230 13.61 5.03 12.54
C ILE A 230 12.47 4.17 13.10
N HIS A 231 11.33 4.09 12.41
CA HIS A 231 10.21 3.23 12.82
C HIS A 231 10.63 1.76 12.87
N TYR A 232 11.39 1.30 11.88
CA TYR A 232 11.97 -0.05 11.84
C TYR A 232 12.83 -0.33 13.09
N TYR A 233 13.73 0.59 13.48
CA TYR A 233 14.55 0.43 14.68
C TYR A 233 13.72 0.49 15.97
N LEU A 234 12.71 1.36 16.05
CA LEU A 234 11.78 1.39 17.18
C LEU A 234 11.03 0.07 17.34
N LEU A 235 10.60 -0.56 16.24
CA LEU A 235 9.96 -1.87 16.24
C LEU A 235 10.91 -2.97 16.74
N ILE A 236 12.18 -2.96 16.34
CA ILE A 236 13.21 -3.89 16.84
C ILE A 236 13.40 -3.71 18.35
N ILE A 237 13.59 -2.47 18.81
CA ILE A 237 13.79 -2.15 20.23
C ILE A 237 12.58 -2.61 21.05
N TYR A 238 11.37 -2.27 20.60
CA TYR A 238 10.12 -2.71 21.22
C TYR A 238 10.05 -4.24 21.34
N THR A 239 10.40 -4.97 20.26
CA THR A 239 10.40 -6.44 20.23
C THR A 239 11.39 -7.04 21.23
N ILE A 240 12.63 -6.53 21.26
CA ILE A 240 13.66 -6.99 22.21
C ILE A 240 13.19 -6.75 23.66
N ILE A 241 12.66 -5.57 23.94
CA ILE A 241 12.16 -5.22 25.28
C ILE A 241 11.03 -6.16 25.70
N LEU A 242 10.06 -6.46 24.81
CA LEU A 242 9.01 -7.43 25.11
C LEU A 242 9.56 -8.84 25.39
N ILE A 243 10.54 -9.30 24.61
CA ILE A 243 11.20 -10.60 24.82
C ILE A 243 11.84 -10.67 26.22
N LEU A 244 12.51 -9.60 26.64
CA LEU A 244 13.19 -9.54 27.94
C LEU A 244 12.21 -9.45 29.11
N ILE A 245 11.13 -8.69 28.98
CA ILE A 245 10.18 -8.44 30.08
C ILE A 245 9.20 -9.59 30.26
N ASN A 246 8.77 -10.25 29.18
CA ASN A 246 7.69 -11.23 29.25
C ASN A 246 7.94 -12.41 30.23
N PRO A 247 9.13 -13.03 30.31
CA PRO A 247 9.44 -14.05 31.30
C PRO A 247 9.34 -13.54 32.76
N LEU A 248 9.62 -12.25 32.98
CA LEU A 248 9.64 -11.64 34.31
C LEU A 248 8.23 -11.53 34.93
N ILE A 249 7.16 -11.58 34.11
CA ILE A 249 5.77 -11.56 34.57
C ILE A 249 5.45 -12.77 35.48
N TYR A 250 6.14 -13.90 35.26
CA TYR A 250 5.95 -15.12 36.05
C TYR A 250 6.75 -15.15 37.35
N GLY A 251 7.64 -14.17 37.57
CA GLY A 251 8.41 -14.04 38.80
C GLY A 251 7.56 -13.73 40.03
N LYS A 252 7.95 -14.24 41.21
CA LYS A 252 7.20 -14.10 42.47
C LYS A 252 7.14 -12.67 43.04
N ARG A 253 7.95 -11.71 42.56
CA ARG A 253 8.17 -10.42 43.24
C ARG A 253 8.13 -9.14 42.40
N LEU A 254 7.77 -9.19 41.11
CA LEU A 254 7.99 -8.01 40.27
C LEU A 254 6.71 -7.19 40.06
N ASN A 255 6.36 -6.48 41.12
CA ASN A 255 5.31 -5.47 41.17
C ASN A 255 5.49 -4.34 40.13
N ILE A 256 6.72 -4.14 39.68
CA ILE A 256 7.13 -3.08 38.77
C ILE A 256 6.93 -3.43 37.28
N ILE A 257 6.64 -4.69 36.94
CA ILE A 257 6.53 -5.11 35.53
C ILE A 257 5.31 -4.51 34.86
N TYR A 258 4.15 -4.47 35.51
CA TYR A 258 2.95 -3.90 34.89
C TYR A 258 3.09 -2.40 34.56
N PRO A 259 3.61 -1.54 35.47
CA PRO A 259 3.92 -0.15 35.10
C PRO A 259 4.88 -0.04 33.92
N ILE A 260 5.99 -0.79 33.92
CA ILE A 260 6.98 -0.77 32.84
C ILE A 260 6.33 -1.17 31.51
N GLN A 261 5.58 -2.29 31.50
CA GLN A 261 4.89 -2.80 30.31
C GLN A 261 3.86 -1.80 29.78
N ALA A 262 3.09 -1.16 30.68
CA ALA A 262 2.13 -0.12 30.33
C ALA A 262 2.83 1.07 29.66
N ILE A 263 3.92 1.57 30.25
CA ILE A 263 4.67 2.72 29.71
C ILE A 263 5.23 2.40 28.31
N ILE A 264 5.92 1.27 28.16
CA ILE A 264 6.50 0.87 26.86
C ILE A 264 5.40 0.71 25.82
N SER A 265 4.28 0.06 26.18
CA SER A 265 3.17 -0.13 25.25
C SER A 265 2.48 1.18 24.90
N ALA A 266 2.31 2.11 25.85
CA ALA A 266 1.77 3.43 25.58
C ALA A 266 2.66 4.23 24.63
N ILE A 267 3.97 4.27 24.87
CA ILE A 267 4.93 4.97 24.01
C ILE A 267 4.88 4.41 22.59
N PHE A 268 4.90 3.08 22.44
CA PHE A 268 4.87 2.45 21.13
C PHE A 268 3.53 2.64 20.41
N PHE A 269 2.41 2.51 21.12
CA PHE A 269 1.06 2.76 20.59
C PHE A 269 0.89 4.21 20.10
N ILE A 270 1.26 5.18 20.93
CA ILE A 270 1.21 6.61 20.57
C ILE A 270 2.16 6.90 19.40
N GLY A 271 3.36 6.31 19.42
CA GLY A 271 4.33 6.43 18.33
C GLY A 271 3.77 5.97 16.99
N MET A 272 3.17 4.77 16.94
CA MET A 272 2.52 4.27 15.71
C MET A 272 1.37 5.18 15.24
N LEU A 273 0.53 5.67 16.16
CA LEU A 273 -0.56 6.58 15.80
C LEU A 273 -0.05 7.92 15.27
N LEU A 274 0.89 8.55 15.96
CA LEU A 274 1.47 9.81 15.51
C LEU A 274 2.18 9.66 14.16
N ASP A 275 2.91 8.56 13.98
CA ASP A 275 3.61 8.31 12.73
C ASP A 275 2.60 8.13 11.58
N SER A 276 1.51 7.41 11.82
CA SER A 276 0.44 7.27 10.82
C SER A 276 -0.30 8.59 10.52
N LEU A 277 -0.62 9.40 11.53
CA LEU A 277 -1.43 10.60 11.39
C LEU A 277 -0.67 11.76 10.75
N LEU A 278 0.62 11.86 11.03
CA LEU A 278 1.47 12.97 10.59
C LEU A 278 2.16 12.70 9.24
N GLY A 279 1.77 11.65 8.51
CA GLY A 279 2.37 11.35 7.21
C GLY A 279 3.74 10.67 7.30
N MET A 280 3.96 9.89 8.36
CA MET A 280 5.22 9.24 8.72
C MET A 280 6.40 10.19 8.95
N PRO A 281 6.30 11.18 9.87
CA PRO A 281 7.40 12.09 10.19
C PRO A 281 8.61 11.38 10.80
N LEU A 282 8.43 10.18 11.36
CA LEU A 282 9.56 9.36 11.82
C LEU A 282 10.17 8.57 10.65
N SER A 283 9.49 8.48 9.51
CA SER A 283 10.11 7.97 8.29
C SER A 283 10.91 9.06 7.58
N SER A 284 11.92 8.65 6.83
CA SER A 284 12.66 9.55 5.93
C SER A 284 11.84 10.02 4.72
N ILE A 285 10.56 9.62 4.61
CA ILE A 285 9.65 10.11 3.58
C ILE A 285 9.03 11.43 4.08
N GLY A 286 9.68 12.55 3.78
CA GLY A 286 9.06 13.87 3.97
C GLY A 286 7.80 13.99 3.10
N ASP A 287 6.68 14.42 3.71
CA ASP A 287 5.44 14.80 3.03
C ASP A 287 4.75 13.73 2.19
N ALA A 288 4.79 12.45 2.60
CA ALA A 288 3.99 11.40 1.95
C ALA A 288 2.46 11.68 2.01
N GLY A 289 2.05 12.57 2.92
CA GLY A 289 0.66 12.88 3.21
C GLY A 289 0.02 11.86 4.15
N SER A 290 -0.87 12.32 5.03
CA SER A 290 -1.54 11.48 6.03
C SER A 290 -2.37 10.36 5.43
N SER A 291 -2.89 10.54 4.20
CA SER A 291 -3.64 9.48 3.51
C SER A 291 -2.74 8.32 3.13
N PHE A 292 -1.51 8.57 2.67
CA PHE A 292 -0.58 7.52 2.29
C PHE A 292 -0.18 6.65 3.48
N SER A 293 0.27 7.30 4.56
CA SER A 293 0.70 6.65 5.80
C SER A 293 -0.42 5.86 6.46
N MET A 294 -1.63 6.42 6.52
CA MET A 294 -2.79 5.73 7.09
C MET A 294 -3.16 4.49 6.28
N ASN A 295 -3.06 4.54 4.96
CA ASN A 295 -3.30 3.37 4.13
C ASN A 295 -2.17 2.34 4.24
N TYR A 296 -0.92 2.78 4.43
CA TYR A 296 0.19 1.87 4.62
C TYR A 296 0.06 1.05 5.90
N PHE A 297 -0.23 1.70 7.03
CA PHE A 297 -0.39 1.05 8.33
C PHE A 297 -1.75 0.37 8.50
N PHE A 298 -2.84 0.94 7.97
CA PHE A 298 -4.21 0.55 8.30
C PHE A 298 -5.15 0.41 7.10
N GLY A 299 -4.63 0.50 5.88
CA GLY A 299 -5.43 0.50 4.64
C GLY A 299 -5.70 -0.88 4.06
N PHE A 300 -5.25 -1.96 4.72
CA PHE A 300 -5.47 -3.35 4.28
C PHE A 300 -5.09 -3.57 2.80
N GLY A 301 -3.88 -3.14 2.40
CA GLY A 301 -3.38 -3.36 1.03
C GLY A 301 -3.97 -2.42 -0.03
N ALA A 302 -4.69 -1.38 0.36
CA ALA A 302 -5.28 -0.43 -0.59
C ALA A 302 -4.29 0.52 -1.27
N ASN A 303 -2.97 0.35 -1.11
CA ASN A 303 -1.95 1.18 -1.75
C ASN A 303 -0.86 0.33 -2.40
N SER A 304 -0.18 0.88 -3.40
CA SER A 304 0.87 0.20 -4.17
C SER A 304 2.15 -0.11 -3.38
N VAL A 305 2.23 0.35 -2.13
CA VAL A 305 3.47 0.31 -1.32
C VAL A 305 3.36 -0.65 -0.13
N SER A 306 2.15 -0.99 0.30
CA SER A 306 1.86 -1.95 1.37
C SER A 306 1.02 -3.09 0.84
N THR A 307 1.45 -4.31 1.09
CA THR A 307 0.61 -5.48 0.82
C THR A 307 -0.41 -5.63 1.94
N PHE A 308 -1.54 -6.28 1.65
CA PHE A 308 -2.55 -6.57 2.68
C PHE A 308 -1.95 -7.19 3.97
N PRO A 309 -1.08 -8.23 3.90
CA PRO A 309 -0.48 -8.81 5.09
C PRO A 309 0.30 -7.79 5.94
N ILE A 310 1.01 -6.86 5.32
CA ILE A 310 1.78 -5.82 6.02
C ILE A 310 0.84 -4.85 6.76
N SER A 311 -0.12 -4.24 6.06
CA SER A 311 -1.09 -3.33 6.69
C SER A 311 -1.91 -4.05 7.78
N PHE A 312 -2.28 -5.31 7.53
CA PHE A 312 -2.98 -6.12 8.50
C PHE A 312 -2.12 -6.34 9.75
N SER A 313 -0.85 -6.72 9.58
CA SER A 313 0.09 -6.91 10.69
C SER A 313 0.29 -5.65 11.53
N PHE A 314 0.40 -4.47 10.92
CA PHE A 314 0.48 -3.20 11.67
C PHE A 314 -0.80 -2.90 12.43
N SER A 315 -1.96 -3.04 11.79
CA SER A 315 -3.27 -2.85 12.44
C SER A 315 -3.41 -3.79 13.64
N PHE A 316 -2.97 -5.03 13.48
CA PHE A 316 -3.07 -6.03 14.53
C PHE A 316 -2.05 -5.81 15.65
N LEU A 317 -0.84 -5.39 15.32
CA LEU A 317 0.17 -4.97 16.29
C LEU A 317 -0.34 -3.80 17.14
N LEU A 318 -0.92 -2.77 16.52
CA LEU A 318 -1.55 -1.63 17.22
C LEU A 318 -2.60 -2.10 18.23
N ILE A 319 -3.46 -3.04 17.83
CA ILE A 319 -4.48 -3.64 18.71
C ILE A 319 -3.84 -4.37 19.90
N LEU A 320 -2.85 -5.21 19.66
CA LEU A 320 -2.20 -5.96 20.73
C LEU A 320 -1.45 -5.05 21.70
N THR A 321 -0.72 -4.06 21.20
CA THR A 321 -0.03 -3.08 22.05
C THR A 321 -1.01 -2.32 22.93
N PHE A 322 -2.18 -1.94 22.39
CA PHE A 322 -3.24 -1.30 23.18
C PHE A 322 -3.83 -2.25 24.24
N LEU A 323 -4.06 -3.52 23.91
CA LEU A 323 -4.56 -4.51 24.86
C LEU A 323 -3.53 -4.82 25.96
N ILE A 324 -2.23 -4.83 25.66
CA ILE A 324 -1.15 -4.94 26.65
C ILE A 324 -1.19 -3.74 27.60
N LEU A 325 -1.35 -2.53 27.07
CA LEU A 325 -1.47 -1.29 27.86
C LEU A 325 -2.64 -1.37 28.86
N ILE A 326 -3.85 -1.62 28.36
CA ILE A 326 -5.07 -1.66 29.21
C ILE A 326 -4.98 -2.79 30.25
N SER A 327 -4.55 -3.99 29.84
CA SER A 327 -4.40 -5.13 30.74
C SER A 327 -3.36 -4.86 31.84
N SER A 328 -2.27 -4.17 31.49
CA SER A 328 -1.23 -3.80 32.46
C SER A 328 -1.73 -2.76 33.45
N ILE A 329 -2.49 -1.75 33.00
CA ILE A 329 -3.14 -0.77 33.90
C ILE A 329 -4.08 -1.47 34.89
N ILE A 330 -4.92 -2.39 34.41
CA ILE A 330 -5.80 -3.19 35.28
C ILE A 330 -4.98 -4.01 36.29
N GLY A 331 -3.84 -4.56 35.86
CA GLY A 331 -2.91 -5.29 36.72
C GLY A 331 -2.35 -4.43 37.86
N ILE A 332 -2.07 -3.16 37.60
CA ILE A 332 -1.63 -2.19 38.63
C ILE A 332 -2.74 -2.00 39.67
N PHE A 333 -3.96 -1.69 39.25
CA PHE A 333 -5.08 -1.43 40.16
C PHE A 333 -5.45 -2.64 41.01
N LYS A 334 -5.53 -3.83 40.40
CA LYS A 334 -5.90 -5.06 41.12
C LYS A 334 -4.95 -5.44 42.22
N LYS A 335 -3.68 -5.06 42.09
CA LYS A 335 -2.70 -5.37 43.11
C LYS A 335 -2.82 -4.51 44.36
N ASN A 336 -3.36 -3.29 44.23
CA ASN A 336 -3.52 -2.35 45.35
C ASN A 336 -4.78 -2.65 46.20
N ILE A 337 -5.65 -3.55 45.74
CA ILE A 337 -6.90 -3.93 46.42
C ILE A 337 -6.71 -5.15 47.34
N LYS A 338 -5.53 -5.80 47.32
CA LYS A 338 -5.18 -6.94 48.17
C LYS A 338 -4.09 -6.56 49.17
#